data_AF-A0A9J6D3H8-F1
#
_entry.id   AF-A0A9J6D3H8-F1
#
_cell.length_a   1.000
_cell.length_b   1.000
_cell.length_c   1.000
_cell.angle_alpha   90.00
_cell.angle_beta   90.00
_cell.angle_gamma   90.00
#
_symmetry.space_group_name_H-M   'P 1'
#
loop_
_entity.id
_entity.type
_entity.pdbx_description
1 polymer ?
#
loop_
_entity_poly.entity_id
_entity_poly.type
_entity_poly.pdbx_seq_one_letter_code
_entity_poly.pdbx_strand_id
1 'polypeptide(L)'
;MTIVECIGYSLIAFGPSLAIFWVVVAGQPSRLVVFLVSAFFWLLSLLLSSVAWYIMRELFDAMFVVGLITFVCLQELFRYLAFRTLRQAENALEVVNLVGSELDVVLFRYHSTYACVSGLGFGATSAATAMLNVLADVADGPAMRCFTYACGDVLLR
;
A
#
# COMPACT_ATOMS: atom_id res chain seq x y z
N MET A 1 -13.79 21.07 16.90
CA MET A 1 -14.20 19.66 17.07
C MET A 1 -13.76 18.80 15.88
N THR A 2 -13.76 19.34 14.65
CA THR A 2 -13.27 18.69 13.42
C THR A 2 -11.81 18.22 13.46
N ILE A 3 -10.89 19.01 14.03
CA ILE A 3 -9.47 18.62 14.14
C ILE A 3 -9.27 17.38 15.02
N VAL A 4 -10.02 17.27 16.13
CA VAL A 4 -9.92 16.12 17.05
C VAL A 4 -10.43 14.86 16.37
N GLU A 5 -11.50 14.96 15.59
CA GLU A 5 -12.05 13.86 14.79
C GLU A 5 -11.08 13.44 13.67
N CYS A 6 -10.49 14.40 12.96
CA CYS A 6 -9.49 14.15 11.93
C CYS A 6 -8.26 13.42 12.50
N ILE A 7 -7.78 13.84 13.68
CA ILE A 7 -6.70 13.14 14.40
C ILE A 7 -7.14 11.73 14.79
N GLY A 8 -8.35 11.55 15.30
CA GLY A 8 -8.90 10.24 15.64
C GLY A 8 -8.94 9.28 14.44
N TYR A 9 -9.50 9.71 13.31
CA TYR A 9 -9.55 8.90 12.09
C TYR A 9 -8.16 8.64 11.49
N SER A 10 -7.25 9.62 11.56
CA SER A 10 -5.86 9.45 11.12
C SER A 10 -5.15 8.38 11.96
N LEU A 11 -5.33 8.39 13.28
CA LEU A 11 -4.73 7.40 14.17
C LEU A 11 -5.33 6.01 13.98
N ILE A 12 -6.63 5.91 13.70
CA ILE A 12 -7.26 4.61 13.40
C ILE A 12 -6.75 4.06 12.06
N ALA A 13 -6.66 4.91 11.03
CA ALA A 13 -6.25 4.49 9.69
C ALA A 13 -4.75 4.18 9.59
N PHE A 14 -3.89 5.02 10.16
CA PHE A 14 -2.42 4.94 10.00
C PHE A 14 -1.68 4.52 11.25
N GLY A 15 -2.30 4.54 12.43
CA GLY A 15 -1.64 4.22 13.71
C GLY A 15 -0.93 2.86 13.72
N PRO A 16 -1.59 1.75 13.32
CA PRO A 16 -0.93 0.45 13.25
C PRO A 16 0.25 0.44 12.28
N SER A 17 0.08 1.02 11.09
CA SER A 17 1.14 1.10 10.07
C SER A 17 2.33 1.92 10.56
N LEU A 18 2.08 3.04 11.25
CA LEU A 18 3.12 3.91 11.83
C LEU A 18 3.86 3.22 12.98
N ALA A 19 3.15 2.48 13.84
CA ALA A 19 3.75 1.71 14.93
C ALA A 19 4.67 0.61 14.40
N ILE A 20 4.22 -0.16 13.41
CA ILE A 20 5.04 -1.21 12.78
C ILE A 20 6.24 -0.58 12.06
N PHE A 21 6.05 0.56 11.37
CA PHE A 21 7.15 1.28 10.73
C PHE A 21 8.22 1.68 11.73
N TRP A 22 7.82 2.28 12.86
CA TRP A 22 8.77 2.71 13.89
C TRP A 22 9.54 1.54 14.52
N VAL A 23 8.85 0.44 14.83
CA VAL A 23 9.46 -0.72 15.50
C VAL A 23 10.31 -1.56 14.55
N VAL A 24 9.83 -1.80 13.32
CA VAL A 24 10.44 -2.76 12.39
C VAL A 24 11.35 -2.08 11.38
N VAL A 25 10.97 -0.93 10.83
CA VAL A 25 11.66 -0.30 9.69
C VAL A 25 12.72 0.70 10.15
N ALA A 26 12.39 1.57 11.10
CA ALA A 26 13.22 2.75 11.44
C ALA A 26 14.65 2.42 11.92
N GLY A 27 14.87 1.22 12.48
CA GLY A 27 16.18 0.83 13.01
C GLY A 27 17.23 0.41 11.97
N GLN A 28 16.85 0.14 10.71
CA GLN A 28 17.80 -0.33 9.68
C GLN A 28 17.53 0.31 8.31
N PRO A 29 18.52 0.97 7.67
CA PRO A 29 18.31 1.66 6.41
C PRO A 29 17.96 0.73 5.24
N SER A 30 18.42 -0.52 5.25
CA SER A 30 18.05 -1.52 4.25
C SER A 30 16.55 -1.80 4.21
N ARG A 31 15.90 -1.83 5.39
CA ARG A 31 14.45 -2.03 5.51
C ARG A 31 13.68 -0.82 4.97
N LEU A 32 14.18 0.39 5.21
CA LEU A 32 13.58 1.60 4.66
C LEU A 32 13.57 1.60 3.13
N VAL A 33 14.67 1.16 2.50
CA VAL A 33 14.74 1.04 1.04
C VAL A 33 13.70 0.04 0.52
N VAL A 34 13.57 -1.14 1.16
CA VAL A 34 12.56 -2.13 0.78
C VAL A 34 11.14 -1.58 0.92
N PHE A 35 10.85 -0.85 1.99
CA PHE A 35 9.57 -0.16 2.18
C PHE A 35 9.28 0.81 1.01
N LEU A 36 10.23 1.68 0.66
CA LEU A 36 10.07 2.66 -0.41
C LEU A 36 9.90 2.01 -1.79
N VAL A 37 10.71 1.00 -2.10
CA VAL A 37 10.61 0.25 -3.37
C VAL A 37 9.24 -0.41 -3.50
N SER A 38 8.75 -1.01 -2.42
CA SER A 38 7.43 -1.65 -2.41
C SER A 38 6.28 -0.63 -2.57
N ALA A 39 6.37 0.53 -1.94
CA ALA A 39 5.43 1.65 -2.12
C ALA A 39 5.43 2.16 -3.57
N PHE A 40 6.61 2.29 -4.18
CA PHE A 40 6.75 2.69 -5.58
C PHE A 40 6.09 1.70 -6.54
N PHE A 41 6.35 0.40 -6.37
CA PHE A 41 5.71 -0.63 -7.20
C PHE A 41 4.18 -0.61 -7.06
N TRP A 42 3.66 -0.35 -5.86
CA TRP A 42 2.22 -0.19 -5.66
C TRP A 42 1.67 1.02 -6.44
N LEU A 43 2.32 2.20 -6.37
CA LEU A 43 1.91 3.39 -7.14
C LEU A 43 2.00 3.17 -8.66
N LEU A 44 3.03 2.47 -9.13
CA LEU A 44 3.18 2.12 -10.54
C LEU A 44 2.06 1.19 -11.00
N SER A 45 1.66 0.22 -10.16
CA SER A 45 0.51 -0.65 -10.44
C SER A 45 -0.80 0.14 -10.53
N LEU A 46 -1.02 1.11 -9.64
CA LEU A 46 -2.19 1.99 -9.65
C LEU A 46 -2.21 2.87 -10.91
N LEU A 47 -1.07 3.42 -11.30
CA LEU A 47 -0.94 4.25 -12.50
C LEU A 47 -1.32 3.44 -13.75
N LEU A 48 -0.75 2.25 -13.92
CA LEU A 48 -1.08 1.39 -15.06
C LEU A 48 -2.54 0.93 -15.03
N SER A 49 -3.10 0.65 -13.86
CA SER A 49 -4.52 0.33 -13.75
C SER A 49 -5.41 1.51 -14.09
N SER A 50 -5.02 2.74 -13.76
CA SER A 50 -5.76 3.95 -14.16
C SER A 50 -5.72 4.15 -15.67
N VAL A 51 -4.59 3.90 -16.32
CA VAL A 51 -4.47 3.94 -17.78
C VAL A 51 -5.33 2.85 -18.43
N ALA A 52 -5.26 1.62 -17.91
CA ALA A 52 -6.09 0.52 -18.38
C ALA A 52 -7.58 0.83 -18.25
N TRP A 53 -8.01 1.41 -17.12
CA TRP A 53 -9.38 1.86 -16.92
C TRP A 53 -9.78 2.95 -17.93
N TYR A 54 -8.92 3.93 -18.18
CA TYR A 54 -9.19 4.99 -19.14
C TYR A 54 -9.45 4.44 -20.56
N ILE A 55 -8.64 3.47 -21.01
CA ILE A 55 -8.81 2.82 -22.32
C ILE A 55 -10.08 1.96 -22.35
N MET A 56 -10.34 1.19 -21.30
CA MET A 56 -11.50 0.28 -21.24
C MET A 56 -12.84 1.02 -21.10
N ARG A 57 -12.83 2.25 -20.57
CA ARG A 57 -14.05 3.06 -20.38
C ARG A 57 -14.83 3.25 -21.69
N GLU A 58 -14.14 3.44 -22.81
CA GLU A 58 -14.81 3.64 -24.11
C GLU A 58 -15.44 2.37 -24.67
N LEU A 59 -15.05 1.19 -24.16
CA LEU A 59 -15.47 -0.11 -24.70
C LEU A 59 -16.56 -0.80 -23.86
N PHE A 60 -16.65 -0.51 -22.57
CA PHE A 60 -17.55 -1.21 -21.63
C PHE A 60 -18.39 -0.22 -20.82
N ASP A 61 -19.55 0.16 -21.37
CA ASP A 61 -20.46 1.17 -20.82
C ASP A 61 -21.05 0.85 -19.42
N ALA A 62 -20.82 -0.34 -18.85
CA ALA A 62 -21.49 -0.76 -17.61
C ALA A 62 -20.74 -1.72 -16.67
N MET A 63 -19.45 -2.02 -16.89
CA MET A 63 -18.76 -3.07 -16.10
C MET A 63 -17.68 -2.53 -15.16
N PHE A 64 -18.09 -1.84 -14.10
CA PHE A 64 -17.21 -1.50 -12.97
C PHE A 64 -16.47 -2.73 -12.42
N VAL A 65 -17.15 -3.89 -12.39
CA VAL A 65 -16.59 -5.17 -11.92
C VAL A 65 -15.36 -5.59 -12.71
N VAL A 66 -15.36 -5.41 -14.04
CA VAL A 66 -14.21 -5.78 -14.90
C VAL A 66 -13.01 -4.90 -14.61
N GLY A 67 -13.21 -3.60 -14.38
CA GLY A 67 -12.13 -2.70 -13.95
C GLY A 67 -11.57 -3.06 -12.58
N LEU A 68 -12.43 -3.41 -11.62
CA LEU A 68 -12.01 -3.82 -10.28
C LEU A 68 -11.17 -5.10 -10.33
N ILE A 69 -11.59 -6.11 -11.09
CA ILE A 69 -10.83 -7.35 -11.29
C ILE A 69 -9.47 -7.02 -11.92
N THR A 70 -9.45 -6.18 -12.96
CA THR A 70 -8.22 -5.74 -13.62
C THR A 70 -7.27 -5.05 -12.64
N PHE A 71 -7.80 -4.22 -11.75
CA PHE A 71 -7.02 -3.53 -10.71
C PHE A 71 -6.39 -4.50 -9.71
N VAL A 72 -7.15 -5.49 -9.22
CA VAL A 72 -6.62 -6.51 -8.30
C VAL A 72 -5.57 -7.38 -8.99
N CYS A 73 -5.81 -7.80 -10.23
CA CYS A 73 -4.86 -8.58 -11.01
C CYS A 73 -3.54 -7.84 -11.24
N LEU A 74 -3.61 -6.53 -11.57
CA LEU A 74 -2.41 -5.69 -11.72
C LEU A 74 -1.67 -5.51 -10.39
N GLN A 75 -2.38 -5.31 -9.28
CA GLN A 75 -1.74 -5.20 -7.96
C GLN A 75 -1.00 -6.49 -7.56
N GLU A 76 -1.59 -7.66 -7.77
CA GLU A 76 -0.94 -8.95 -7.48
C GLU A 76 0.24 -9.23 -8.43
N LEU A 77 0.13 -8.87 -9.71
CA LEU A 77 1.25 -8.95 -10.65
C LEU A 77 2.44 -8.10 -10.17
N PHE A 78 2.19 -6.86 -9.77
CA PHE A 78 3.22 -5.96 -9.25
C PHE A 78 3.79 -6.42 -7.92
N ARG A 79 2.98 -7.07 -7.07
CA ARG A 79 3.44 -7.72 -5.84
C ARG A 79 4.43 -8.84 -6.14
N TYR A 80 4.14 -9.66 -7.16
CA TYR A 80 5.07 -10.70 -7.62
C TYR A 80 6.36 -10.11 -8.21
N LEU A 81 6.26 -9.03 -8.99
CA LEU A 81 7.44 -8.32 -9.53
C LEU A 81 8.29 -7.71 -8.41
N ALA A 82 7.68 -7.12 -7.39
CA ALA A 82 8.36 -6.62 -6.20
C ALA A 82 9.08 -7.76 -5.46
N PHE A 83 8.44 -8.92 -5.29
CA PHE A 83 9.11 -10.10 -4.71
C PHE A 83 10.32 -10.56 -5.53
N ARG A 84 10.19 -10.63 -6.86
CA ARG A 84 11.32 -11.02 -7.73
C ARG A 84 12.48 -10.05 -7.66
N THR A 85 12.21 -8.75 -7.69
CA THR A 85 13.26 -7.72 -7.62
C THR A 85 13.97 -7.73 -6.27
N LEU A 86 13.23 -7.91 -5.17
CA LEU A 86 13.82 -8.09 -3.84
C LEU A 86 14.69 -9.35 -3.79
N ARG A 87 14.22 -10.48 -4.33
CA ARG A 87 14.99 -11.73 -4.35
C ARG A 87 16.26 -11.62 -5.18
N GLN A 88 16.20 -10.92 -6.31
CA GLN A 88 17.38 -10.63 -7.13
C GLN A 88 18.39 -9.75 -6.39
N ALA A 89 17.90 -8.74 -5.65
CA ALA A 89 18.76 -7.87 -4.85
C ALA A 89 19.41 -8.62 -3.67
N GLU A 90 18.68 -9.50 -2.98
CA GLU A 90 19.22 -10.38 -1.93
C GLU A 90 20.37 -11.23 -2.47
N ASN A 91 20.14 -11.94 -3.59
CA ASN A 91 21.16 -12.79 -4.21
C ASN A 91 22.39 -11.98 -4.65
N ALA A 92 22.18 -10.77 -5.19
CA ALA A 92 23.28 -9.90 -5.59
C ALA A 92 24.11 -9.41 -4.38
N LEU A 93 23.45 -9.12 -3.26
CA LEU A 93 24.13 -8.76 -2.02
C LEU A 93 24.89 -9.94 -1.40
N GLU A 94 24.33 -11.14 -1.49
CA GLU A 94 24.95 -12.35 -0.94
C GLU A 94 26.30 -12.63 -1.61
N VAL A 95 26.36 -12.57 -2.95
CA VAL A 95 27.61 -12.76 -3.72
C VAL A 95 28.70 -11.78 -3.29
N VAL A 96 28.34 -10.57 -2.88
CA VAL A 96 29.29 -9.55 -2.41
C VAL A 96 29.68 -9.75 -0.94
N ASN A 97 28.81 -10.33 -0.11
CA ASN A 97 29.00 -10.53 1.33
C ASN A 97 29.67 -11.87 1.72
N LEU A 98 29.91 -12.80 0.79
CA LEU A 98 30.58 -14.10 1.03
C LEU A 98 32.00 -14.03 1.64
N VAL A 99 32.50 -12.84 1.99
CA VAL A 99 33.76 -12.63 2.72
C VAL A 99 33.62 -12.83 4.24
N GLY A 100 32.40 -12.96 4.81
CA GLY A 100 32.24 -13.01 6.28
C GLY A 100 31.02 -13.78 6.84
N SER A 101 31.18 -15.11 7.00
CA SER A 101 30.60 -15.99 8.06
C SER A 101 29.07 -16.13 8.32
N GLU A 102 28.71 -17.36 8.72
CA GLU A 102 27.47 -17.91 9.33
C GLU A 102 26.10 -17.44 8.78
N LEU A 103 25.62 -18.15 7.75
CA LEU A 103 24.58 -17.68 6.83
C LEU A 103 23.14 -18.15 7.15
N ASP A 104 22.92 -19.35 7.71
CA ASP A 104 21.60 -20.01 7.62
C ASP A 104 20.50 -19.45 8.55
N VAL A 105 20.78 -19.24 9.84
CA VAL A 105 19.76 -18.78 10.82
C VAL A 105 19.43 -17.29 10.62
N VAL A 106 20.40 -16.55 10.08
CA VAL A 106 20.31 -15.13 9.79
C VAL A 106 19.44 -14.90 8.53
N LEU A 107 19.58 -15.74 7.51
CA LEU A 107 18.84 -15.64 6.24
C LEU A 107 17.31 -15.76 6.41
N PHE A 108 16.85 -16.70 7.26
CA PHE A 108 15.41 -16.90 7.49
C PHE A 108 14.76 -15.68 8.17
N ARG A 109 15.44 -15.09 9.16
CA ARG A 109 14.96 -13.89 9.86
C ARG A 109 14.95 -12.66 8.94
N TYR A 110 15.90 -12.55 8.01
CA TYR A 110 15.90 -11.52 6.98
C TYR A 110 14.71 -11.67 6.02
N HIS A 111 14.42 -12.87 5.54
CA HIS A 111 13.32 -13.12 4.59
C HIS A 111 11.96 -12.69 5.16
N SER A 112 11.59 -13.15 6.37
CA SER A 112 10.30 -12.79 6.96
C SER A 112 10.19 -11.29 7.26
N THR A 113 11.31 -10.65 7.63
CA THR A 113 11.33 -9.21 7.89
C THR A 113 11.14 -8.41 6.60
N TYR A 114 11.84 -8.75 5.51
CA TYR A 114 11.65 -8.07 4.22
C TYR A 114 10.27 -8.31 3.63
N ALA A 115 9.68 -9.49 3.82
CA ALA A 115 8.29 -9.76 3.45
C ALA A 115 7.30 -8.89 4.25
N CYS A 116 7.51 -8.75 5.56
CA CYS A 116 6.69 -7.87 6.41
C CYS A 116 6.80 -6.41 5.97
N VAL A 117 8.02 -5.93 5.73
CA VAL A 117 8.29 -4.54 5.35
C VAL A 117 7.75 -4.21 3.95
N SER A 118 7.88 -5.13 2.99
CA SER A 118 7.29 -4.95 1.65
C SER A 118 5.76 -4.98 1.68
N GLY A 119 5.16 -5.84 2.50
CA GLY A 119 3.72 -5.83 2.75
C GLY A 119 3.25 -4.52 3.40
N LEU A 120 4.01 -4.01 4.38
CA LEU A 120 3.73 -2.73 5.04
C LEU A 120 3.79 -1.56 4.05
N GLY A 121 4.75 -1.53 3.13
CA GLY A 121 4.84 -0.46 2.12
C GLY A 121 3.69 -0.49 1.11
N PHE A 122 3.29 -1.67 0.64
CA PHE A 122 2.08 -1.83 -0.20
C PHE A 122 0.82 -1.35 0.55
N GLY A 123 0.63 -1.80 1.79
CA GLY A 123 -0.56 -1.47 2.60
C GLY A 123 -0.62 -0.01 3.04
N ALA A 124 0.51 0.59 3.43
CA ALA A 124 0.55 2.00 3.84
C ALA A 124 0.23 2.93 2.65
N THR A 125 0.74 2.61 1.47
CA THR A 125 0.53 3.43 0.26
C THR A 125 -0.90 3.28 -0.28
N SER A 126 -1.48 2.09 -0.21
CA SER A 126 -2.89 1.87 -0.55
C SER A 126 -3.83 2.57 0.42
N ALA A 127 -3.54 2.51 1.72
CA ALA A 127 -4.29 3.26 2.72
C ALA A 127 -4.18 4.78 2.50
N ALA A 128 -2.98 5.29 2.18
CA ALA A 128 -2.76 6.70 1.91
C ALA A 128 -3.60 7.20 0.73
N THR A 129 -3.55 6.51 -0.41
CA THR A 129 -4.33 6.90 -1.59
C THR A 129 -5.83 6.77 -1.40
N ALA A 130 -6.30 5.85 -0.57
CA ALA A 130 -7.73 5.71 -0.24
C ALA A 130 -8.22 6.77 0.76
N MET A 131 -7.42 7.09 1.78
CA MET A 131 -7.89 7.86 2.95
C MET A 131 -7.51 9.34 2.93
N LEU A 132 -6.41 9.75 2.29
CA LEU A 132 -5.93 11.14 2.39
C LEU A 132 -6.96 12.17 1.91
N ASN A 133 -7.65 11.89 0.81
CA ASN A 133 -8.70 12.78 0.29
C ASN A 133 -9.92 12.84 1.22
N VAL A 134 -10.27 11.72 1.85
CA VAL A 134 -11.37 11.66 2.81
C VAL A 134 -11.03 12.42 4.09
N LEU A 135 -9.80 12.28 4.59
CA LEU A 135 -9.32 13.00 5.76
C LEU A 135 -9.23 14.51 5.52
N ALA A 136 -8.82 14.94 4.32
CA ALA A 136 -8.81 16.35 3.95
C ALA A 136 -10.23 16.96 4.01
N ASP A 137 -11.22 16.24 3.52
CA ASP A 137 -12.63 16.70 3.58
C ASP A 137 -13.15 16.81 5.03
N VAL A 138 -12.72 15.90 5.92
CA VAL A 138 -13.03 15.98 7.36
C VAL A 138 -12.29 17.13 8.06
N ALA A 139 -11.12 17.52 7.57
CA ALA A 139 -10.31 18.59 8.16
C ALA A 139 -10.87 19.99 7.85
N ASP A 140 -11.32 20.21 6.60
CA ASP A 140 -11.74 21.53 6.11
C ASP A 140 -13.25 21.84 6.32
N GLY A 141 -14.10 20.82 6.47
CA GLY A 141 -15.56 20.98 6.55
C GLY A 141 -16.10 21.14 7.98
N PRO A 142 -16.97 22.14 8.28
CA PRO A 142 -17.79 22.10 9.48
C PRO A 142 -18.94 21.11 9.24
N ALA A 143 -18.96 20.03 10.03
CA ALA A 143 -19.88 18.89 9.99
C ALA A 143 -19.37 17.71 9.15
N MET A 144 -19.48 16.52 9.75
CA MET A 144 -19.68 15.27 9.02
C MET A 144 -20.56 15.56 7.81
N ARG A 145 -20.02 15.46 6.59
CA ARG A 145 -20.88 15.33 5.42
C ARG A 145 -21.76 14.11 5.72
N CYS A 146 -23.04 14.38 5.89
CA CYS A 146 -24.07 13.41 6.19
C CYS A 146 -23.93 12.18 5.27
N PHE A 147 -23.35 11.10 5.79
CA PHE A 147 -23.57 9.74 5.27
C PHE A 147 -25.07 9.37 5.33
N THR A 148 -25.89 10.20 5.98
CA THR A 148 -27.34 10.11 6.11
C THR A 148 -28.12 10.39 4.82
N TYR A 149 -27.61 11.16 3.84
CA TYR A 149 -28.40 11.43 2.61
C TYR A 149 -28.03 10.55 1.42
N ALA A 150 -26.84 9.93 1.39
CA ALA A 150 -26.40 9.12 0.25
C ALA A 150 -26.49 7.60 0.49
N CYS A 151 -26.58 7.15 1.75
CA CYS A 151 -26.63 5.71 2.05
C CYS A 151 -28.08 5.16 2.14
N GLY A 152 -29.10 6.04 2.19
CA GLY A 152 -30.51 5.65 2.21
C GLY A 152 -31.10 5.28 0.84
N ASP A 153 -30.60 5.87 -0.25
CA ASP A 153 -31.21 5.71 -1.59
C ASP A 153 -30.75 4.43 -2.34
N VAL A 154 -29.68 3.77 -1.88
CA VAL A 154 -29.19 2.51 -2.48
C VAL A 154 -29.86 1.27 -1.87
N LEU A 155 -30.52 1.39 -0.72
CA LEU A 155 -31.27 0.29 -0.10
C LEU A 155 -32.78 0.27 -0.47
N LEU A 156 -33.24 1.23 -1.29
CA LEU A 156 -34.65 1.37 -1.70
C LEU A 156 -34.86 1.45 -3.24
N ARG A 157 -33.94 0.91 -4.04
CA ARG A 157 -34.20 0.59 -5.46
C ARG A 157 -33.73 -0.81 -5.81
#